data_AF-A0A665WRF6-F1
#
_entry.id   AF-A0A665WRF6-F1
#
_cell.length_a   1.000
_cell.length_b   1.000
_cell.length_c   1.000
_cell.angle_alpha   90.00
_cell.angle_beta   90.00
_cell.angle_gamma   90.00
#
_symmetry.space_group_name_H-M   'P 1'
#
loop_
_entity.id
_entity.type
_entity.pdbx_description
1 polymer ?
#
loop_
_entity_poly.entity_id
_entity_poly.type
_entity_poly.pdbx_seq_one_letter_code
_entity_poly.pdbx_strand_id
1 'polypeptide(L)'
;MNFIDVLSCLSLLLQAAVAQAPKPCGEFGKICDSSIMRLTGEKFSCKKKVLDTSFIPIQVTLYAKLMGQAYPGSSSSWGMGVLVNTWYGELPHNGTFTSVFTEIGCIPMTHTGYTPESGWITIR
;
A
#
# COMPACT_ATOMS: atom_id res chain seq x y z
N MET A 1 -9.10 -35.01 31.29
CA MET A 1 -9.06 -33.81 30.45
C MET A 1 -9.94 -32.78 31.12
N ASN A 2 -9.33 -31.78 31.75
CA ASN A 2 -10.03 -30.86 32.62
C ASN A 2 -10.60 -29.71 31.79
N PHE A 3 -11.83 -29.28 32.08
CA PHE A 3 -12.54 -28.22 31.34
C PHE A 3 -11.77 -26.88 31.36
N ILE A 4 -10.98 -26.67 32.41
CA ILE A 4 -10.13 -25.49 32.60
C ILE A 4 -8.98 -25.41 31.58
N ASP A 5 -8.41 -26.55 31.16
CA ASP A 5 -7.33 -26.57 30.16
C ASP A 5 -7.84 -26.17 28.77
N VAL A 6 -9.07 -26.58 28.44
CA VAL A 6 -9.70 -26.24 27.15
C VAL A 6 -10.01 -24.74 27.07
N LEU A 7 -10.51 -24.15 28.17
CA LEU A 7 -10.76 -22.71 28.23
C LEU A 7 -9.47 -21.90 28.11
N SER A 8 -8.40 -22.32 28.80
CA SER A 8 -7.10 -21.65 28.74
C SER A 8 -6.56 -21.58 27.30
N CYS A 9 -6.59 -22.71 26.59
CA CYS A 9 -6.18 -22.79 25.19
C CYS A 9 -7.05 -21.93 24.26
N LEU A 10 -8.38 -21.91 24.48
CA LEU A 10 -9.29 -21.11 23.67
C LEU A 10 -9.04 -19.60 23.87
N SER A 11 -8.77 -19.16 25.10
CA SER A 11 -8.44 -17.75 25.37
C SER A 11 -7.08 -17.31 24.78
N LEU A 12 -6.08 -18.19 24.75
CA LEU A 12 -4.79 -17.91 24.10
C LEU A 12 -4.94 -17.78 22.57
N LEU A 13 -5.75 -18.63 21.95
CA LEU A 13 -6.06 -18.55 20.52
C LEU A 13 -6.82 -17.26 20.19
N LEU A 14 -7.75 -16.85 21.05
CA LEU A 14 -8.51 -15.61 20.86
C LEU A 14 -7.63 -14.36 20.98
N GLN A 15 -6.66 -14.36 21.91
CA GLN A 15 -5.68 -13.28 22.06
C GLN A 15 -4.71 -13.18 20.88
N ALA A 16 -4.30 -14.31 20.28
CA ALA A 16 -3.45 -14.31 19.11
C ALA A 16 -4.15 -13.72 17.86
N ALA A 17 -5.46 -13.96 17.71
CA ALA A 17 -6.23 -13.48 16.56
C ALA A 17 -6.51 -11.97 16.59
N VAL A 18 -6.62 -11.36 17.78
CA VAL A 18 -6.89 -9.91 17.92
C VAL A 18 -5.62 -9.04 17.82
N ALA A 19 -4.44 -9.60 18.10
CA ALA A 19 -3.19 -8.83 18.12
C ALA A 19 -2.60 -8.49 16.74
N GLN A 20 -3.13 -9.07 15.66
CA GLN A 20 -2.51 -9.02 14.34
C GLN A 20 -3.08 -7.97 13.39
N ALA A 21 -3.91 -7.03 13.86
CA ALA A 21 -4.38 -5.94 13.00
C ALA A 21 -3.16 -5.12 12.51
N PRO A 22 -2.78 -5.19 11.21
CA PRO A 22 -1.62 -4.51 10.73
C PRO A 22 -1.85 -3.00 10.78
N LYS A 23 -0.78 -2.30 11.17
CA LYS A 23 -0.78 -0.86 11.35
C LYS A 23 -0.74 -0.20 9.96
N PRO A 24 -1.55 0.84 9.68
CA PRO A 24 -1.40 1.60 8.46
C PRO A 24 -0.02 2.30 8.44
N CYS A 25 0.68 2.22 7.31
CA CYS A 25 1.95 2.93 7.09
C CYS A 25 1.67 4.42 6.84
N GLY A 26 2.12 5.27 7.77
CA GLY A 26 1.79 6.71 7.86
C GLY A 26 2.39 7.62 6.78
N GLU A 27 1.92 8.88 6.80
CA GLU A 27 1.95 9.89 5.74
C GLU A 27 3.29 10.15 5.03
N PHE A 28 3.28 10.13 3.70
CA PHE A 28 4.34 10.72 2.88
C PHE A 28 4.05 12.21 2.67
N GLY A 29 5.02 13.05 3.04
CA GLY A 29 4.91 14.51 3.02
C GLY A 29 4.47 15.07 1.66
N LYS A 30 3.69 16.15 1.72
CA LYS A 30 3.19 16.87 0.53
C LYS A 30 4.37 17.36 -0.32
N ILE A 31 4.26 17.17 -1.64
CA ILE A 31 5.20 17.75 -2.61
C ILE A 31 4.92 19.25 -2.71
N CYS A 32 5.89 20.08 -2.30
CA CYS A 32 5.77 21.54 -2.31
C CYS A 32 6.13 22.20 -3.65
N ASP A 33 6.71 21.47 -4.62
CA ASP A 33 6.98 21.97 -5.98
C ASP A 33 6.09 21.24 -7.00
N SER A 34 5.06 21.93 -7.47
CA SER A 34 4.05 21.40 -8.39
C SER A 34 4.49 21.55 -9.85
N SER A 35 5.75 21.27 -10.19
CA SER A 35 6.21 21.41 -11.57
C SER A 35 6.93 20.20 -12.13
N ILE A 36 6.47 19.70 -13.28
CA ILE A 36 7.13 18.65 -14.05
C ILE A 36 7.94 19.31 -15.16
N MET A 37 9.23 18.98 -15.21
CA MET A 37 10.13 19.34 -16.30
C MET A 37 10.19 18.21 -17.32
N ARG A 38 9.71 18.46 -18.55
CA ARG A 38 9.87 17.51 -19.67
C ARG A 38 11.08 17.90 -20.51
N LEU A 39 12.04 17.00 -20.62
CA LEU A 39 13.21 17.15 -21.49
C LEU A 39 12.96 16.41 -22.81
N THR A 40 13.20 17.08 -23.94
CA THR A 40 13.13 16.47 -25.28
C THR A 40 14.55 16.30 -25.81
N GLY A 41 14.98 15.06 -26.07
CA GLY A 41 16.37 14.71 -26.37
C GLY A 41 16.97 15.36 -27.61
N GLU A 42 16.14 15.88 -28.52
CA GLU A 42 16.62 16.46 -29.78
C GLU A 42 16.99 17.94 -29.69
N LYS A 43 16.58 18.68 -28.65
CA LYS A 43 16.81 20.14 -28.59
C LYS A 43 17.24 20.70 -27.23
N PHE A 44 17.52 19.86 -26.22
CA PHE A 44 17.67 20.31 -24.81
C PHE A 44 16.56 21.32 -24.40
N SER A 45 15.38 21.19 -25.01
CA SER A 45 14.25 22.07 -24.78
C SER A 45 13.54 21.58 -23.53
N CYS A 46 13.70 22.34 -22.45
CA CYS A 46 12.90 22.17 -21.23
C CYS A 46 11.53 22.81 -21.45
N LYS A 47 10.47 22.02 -21.28
CA LYS A 47 9.11 22.55 -21.12
C LYS A 47 8.66 22.29 -19.70
N LYS A 48 8.56 23.36 -18.89
CA LYS A 48 7.96 23.32 -17.55
C LYS A 48 6.46 23.20 -17.73
N LYS A 49 5.88 22.11 -17.22
CA LYS A 49 4.43 21.95 -17.09
C LYS A 49 4.07 22.08 -15.62
N VAL A 50 2.97 22.77 -15.35
CA VAL A 50 2.35 22.76 -14.03
C VAL A 50 1.82 21.35 -13.79
N LEU A 51 2.21 20.76 -12.66
CA LEU A 51 1.68 19.51 -12.17
C LEU A 51 0.24 19.77 -11.75
N ASP A 52 -0.67 18.99 -12.33
CA ASP A 52 -2.09 19.13 -12.06
C ASP A 52 -2.41 18.88 -10.58
N THR A 53 -3.43 19.58 -10.10
CA THR A 53 -3.74 19.85 -8.68
C THR A 53 -4.20 18.64 -7.85
N SER A 54 -4.23 17.46 -8.45
CA SER A 54 -4.69 16.21 -7.85
C SER A 54 -3.55 15.21 -7.65
N PHE A 55 -2.39 15.66 -7.17
CA PHE A 55 -1.31 14.76 -6.83
C PHE A 55 -1.76 13.83 -5.71
N ILE A 56 -1.95 12.55 -6.03
CA ILE A 56 -2.26 11.51 -5.05
C ILE A 56 -0.93 10.91 -4.60
N PRO A 57 -0.45 11.20 -3.38
CA PRO A 57 0.76 10.58 -2.87
C PRO A 57 0.56 9.08 -2.73
N ILE A 58 1.62 8.32 -3.01
CA ILE A 58 1.65 6.87 -2.75
C ILE A 58 1.80 6.70 -1.23
N GLN A 59 0.66 6.57 -0.54
CA GLN A 59 0.60 6.36 0.90
C GLN A 59 -0.60 5.49 1.28
N VAL A 60 -0.48 4.75 2.36
CA VAL A 60 -1.62 4.07 2.97
C VAL A 60 -2.38 5.10 3.79
N THR A 61 -3.55 5.52 3.30
CA THR A 61 -4.40 6.43 4.07
C THR A 61 -5.01 5.72 5.28
N LEU A 62 -5.32 6.46 6.35
CA LEU A 62 -5.99 5.92 7.54
C LEU A 62 -7.35 5.27 7.24
N TYR A 63 -7.97 5.63 6.11
CA TYR A 63 -9.26 5.12 5.65
C TYR A 63 -9.11 3.91 4.71
N ALA A 64 -7.88 3.52 4.35
CA ALA A 64 -7.65 2.34 3.53
C ALA A 64 -7.95 1.07 4.34
N LYS A 65 -8.70 0.14 3.72
CA LYS A 65 -9.02 -1.16 4.30
C LYS A 65 -7.93 -2.16 3.96
N LEU A 66 -7.53 -2.96 4.94
CA LEU A 66 -6.66 -4.09 4.68
C LEU A 66 -7.43 -5.17 3.92
N MET A 67 -6.96 -5.52 2.72
CA MET A 67 -7.49 -6.63 1.92
C MET A 67 -6.91 -7.97 2.36
N GLY A 68 -5.61 -8.01 2.67
CA GLY A 68 -4.94 -9.23 3.08
C GLY A 68 -3.43 -9.10 3.11
N GLN A 69 -2.80 -10.12 3.69
CA GLN A 69 -1.35 -10.24 3.80
C GLN A 69 -0.85 -11.41 2.95
N ALA A 70 0.33 -11.28 2.37
CA ALA A 70 0.97 -12.33 1.60
C ALA A 70 2.47 -12.42 1.94
N TYR A 71 3.06 -13.60 1.72
CA TYR A 71 4.50 -13.83 1.81
C TYR A 71 5.08 -14.16 0.43
N PRO A 72 5.22 -13.17 -0.49
CA PRO A 72 5.96 -13.37 -1.72
C PRO A 72 7.39 -13.87 -1.44
N GLY A 73 7.86 -14.81 -2.27
CA GLY A 73 9.22 -15.36 -2.20
C GLY A 73 9.34 -16.67 -1.41
N SER A 74 8.35 -17.04 -0.59
CA SER A 74 8.39 -18.23 0.27
C SER A 74 8.46 -19.56 -0.48
N SER A 75 8.21 -19.55 -1.79
CA SER A 75 8.36 -20.70 -2.68
C SER A 75 9.82 -21.03 -3.00
N SER A 76 10.75 -20.10 -2.81
CA SER A 76 12.18 -20.31 -3.10
C SER A 76 12.92 -21.04 -1.98
N SER A 77 12.60 -20.72 -0.72
CA SER A 77 13.11 -21.40 0.46
C SER A 77 12.22 -21.10 1.66
N TRP A 78 12.13 -22.05 2.59
CA TRP A 78 11.36 -21.87 3.81
C TRP A 78 11.99 -20.75 4.66
N GLY A 79 11.18 -19.78 5.08
CA GLY A 79 11.64 -18.60 5.82
C GLY A 79 12.20 -17.46 4.96
N MET A 80 12.33 -17.63 3.65
CA MET A 80 12.70 -16.56 2.71
C MET A 80 11.43 -15.99 2.07
N GLY A 81 10.79 -15.04 2.73
CA GLY A 81 9.67 -14.31 2.16
C GLY A 81 9.50 -12.94 2.81
N VAL A 82 9.05 -11.97 2.03
CA VAL A 82 8.78 -10.63 2.53
C VAL A 82 7.29 -10.55 2.86
N LEU A 83 6.95 -10.25 4.10
CA LEU A 83 5.55 -10.02 4.47
C LEU A 83 5.08 -8.70 3.84
N VAL A 84 4.05 -8.79 3.01
CA VAL A 84 3.43 -7.63 2.35
C VAL A 84 1.96 -7.53 2.72
N ASN A 85 1.50 -6.30 2.92
CA ASN A 85 0.13 -5.94 3.21
C ASN A 85 -0.49 -5.24 2.01
N THR A 86 -1.63 -5.76 1.56
CA THR A 86 -2.42 -5.17 0.49
C THR A 86 -3.51 -4.31 1.11
N TRP A 87 -3.50 -3.03 0.76
CA TRP A 87 -4.44 -2.02 1.20
C TRP A 87 -5.30 -1.59 0.03
N TYR A 88 -6.59 -1.38 0.27
CA TYR A 88 -7.55 -0.92 -0.72
C TYR A 88 -8.30 0.31 -0.21
N GLY A 89 -8.55 1.27 -1.09
CA GLY A 89 -9.30 2.46 -0.74
C GLY A 89 -9.89 3.16 -1.95
N GLU A 90 -10.60 4.26 -1.67
CA GLU A 90 -11.27 5.09 -2.66
C GLU A 90 -10.45 6.37 -2.88
N LEU A 91 -10.34 6.80 -4.15
CA LEU A 91 -9.78 8.09 -4.53
C LEU A 91 -10.92 9.09 -4.79
N PRO A 92 -10.62 10.41 -4.75
CA PRO A 92 -11.54 11.41 -5.29
C PRO A 92 -11.91 11.10 -6.76
N HIS A 93 -13.12 11.53 -7.18
CA HIS A 93 -13.68 11.26 -8.52
C HIS A 93 -14.01 9.78 -8.83
N ASN A 94 -14.55 9.03 -7.86
CA ASN A 94 -14.97 7.63 -8.03
C ASN A 94 -13.83 6.69 -8.48
N GLY A 95 -12.59 7.04 -8.13
CA GLY A 95 -11.44 6.17 -8.35
C GLY A 95 -11.27 5.16 -7.23
N THR A 96 -10.57 4.06 -7.48
CA THR A 96 -10.21 3.08 -6.45
C THR A 96 -8.74 2.76 -6.53
N PHE A 97 -8.04 2.66 -5.41
CA PHE A 97 -6.63 2.26 -5.38
C PHE A 97 -6.43 0.99 -4.59
N THR A 98 -5.41 0.25 -5.01
CA THR A 98 -4.85 -0.88 -4.31
C THR A 98 -3.36 -0.64 -4.14
N SER A 99 -2.86 -0.62 -2.91
CA SER A 99 -1.44 -0.46 -2.62
C SER A 99 -0.90 -1.67 -1.89
N VAL A 100 0.26 -2.15 -2.32
CA VAL A 100 0.99 -3.23 -1.68
C VAL A 100 2.24 -2.64 -1.02
N PHE A 101 2.32 -2.76 0.29
CA PHE A 101 3.44 -2.28 1.10
C PHE A 101 4.09 -3.44 1.84
N THR A 102 5.39 -3.37 2.07
CA THR A 102 6.05 -4.28 3.00
C THR A 102 5.61 -3.96 4.43
N GLU A 103 5.33 -5.00 5.23
CA GLU A 103 4.96 -4.82 6.64
C GLU A 103 6.13 -4.27 7.46
N ILE A 104 7.34 -4.74 7.13
CA ILE A 104 8.58 -4.27 7.72
C ILE A 104 9.16 -3.20 6.77
N GLY A 105 9.27 -1.97 7.26
CA GLY A 105 9.91 -0.86 6.54
C GLY A 105 8.99 0.02 5.68
N CYS A 106 7.69 -0.31 5.54
CA CYS A 106 6.71 0.50 4.80
C CYS A 106 7.18 0.89 3.38
N ILE A 107 7.82 -0.05 2.68
CA ILE A 107 8.32 0.17 1.32
C ILE A 107 7.17 -0.13 0.35
N PRO A 108 6.76 0.83 -0.50
CA PRO A 108 5.77 0.58 -1.53
C PRO A 108 6.35 -0.39 -2.57
N MET A 109 5.69 -1.52 -2.77
CA MET A 109 6.05 -2.53 -3.77
C MET A 109 5.25 -2.34 -5.06
N THR A 110 3.97 -2.03 -4.94
CA THR A 110 3.09 -1.81 -6.09
C THR A 110 1.96 -0.91 -5.68
N HIS A 111 1.63 0.06 -6.52
CA HIS A 111 0.47 0.93 -6.34
C HIS A 111 -0.36 0.92 -7.62
N THR A 112 -1.61 0.49 -7.52
CA THR A 112 -2.53 0.44 -8.65
C THR A 112 -3.68 1.38 -8.37
N GLY A 113 -3.90 2.35 -9.25
CA GLY A 113 -5.03 3.27 -9.20
C GLY A 113 -5.95 3.06 -10.40
N TYR A 114 -7.25 3.07 -10.15
CA TYR A 114 -8.28 3.15 -11.18
C TYR A 114 -8.94 4.51 -11.12
N THR A 115 -9.07 5.15 -12.27
CA THR A 115 -9.94 6.31 -12.43
C THR A 115 -10.78 6.13 -13.70
N PRO A 116 -12.03 6.60 -13.74
CA PRO A 116 -12.88 6.45 -14.92
C PRO A 116 -12.31 7.15 -16.17
N GLU A 117 -11.48 8.17 -15.98
CA GLU A 117 -10.88 8.96 -17.07
C GLU A 117 -9.62 8.31 -17.68
N SER A 118 -8.79 7.66 -16.85
CA SER A 118 -7.48 7.12 -17.30
C SER A 118 -7.37 5.60 -17.24
N GLY A 119 -8.40 4.90 -16.76
CA GLY A 119 -8.41 3.45 -16.63
C GLY A 119 -7.53 2.97 -15.47
N TRP A 120 -6.97 1.76 -15.61
CA TRP A 120 -6.08 1.16 -14.62
C TRP A 120 -4.63 1.60 -14.85
N ILE A 121 -4.05 2.24 -13.84
CA ILE A 121 -2.64 2.62 -13.83
C ILE A 121 -1.95 1.81 -12.74
N THR A 122 -0.89 1.08 -13.11
CA THR A 122 -0.05 0.35 -12.15
C THR A 122 1.34 0.95 -12.11
N ILE A 123 1.78 1.31 -10.91
CA ILE A 123 3.12 1.78 -10.59
C ILE A 123 3.80 0.65 -9.82
N ARG A 124 4.97 0.22 -10.30
CA ARG A 124 5.83 -0.80 -9.68
C ARG A 124 7.21 -0.21 -9.44
#